data_AF-A0A848D237-F1
#
_entry.id   AF-A0A848D237-F1
#
_cell.length_a   1.000
_cell.length_b   1.000
_cell.length_c   1.000
_cell.angle_alpha   90.00
_cell.angle_beta   90.00
_cell.angle_gamma   90.00
#
_symmetry.space_group_name_H-M   'P 1'
#
loop_
_entity.id
_entity.type
_entity.pdbx_description
1 polymer ?
#
loop_
_entity_poly.entity_id
_entity_poly.type
_entity_poly.pdbx_seq_one_letter_code
_entity_poly.pdbx_strand_id
1 'polypeptide(L)'
;MRIWNKYSSYPEEMNRQLTGVISDLHFAPTAQAAENLKQEGKRDTTIYITGNTVIDALKTTVRHDYKHPVLERFAGKKLILVTAHRRENLGEPMARMFCAIRRLVDKHEDDIAVVYPVHLNPAVQEALLHI
;
A
#
# COMPACT_ATOMS: atom_id res chain seq x y z
N MET A 1 10.28 -1.75 4.67
CA MET A 1 10.31 -1.67 6.15
C MET A 1 10.31 -3.10 6.67
N ARG A 2 11.24 -3.44 7.56
CA ARG A 2 11.24 -4.71 8.31
C ARG A 2 10.57 -4.45 9.65
N ILE A 3 9.78 -5.41 10.12
CA ILE A 3 9.00 -5.25 11.36
C ILE A 3 9.49 -6.26 12.42
N TRP A 4 10.16 -7.34 12.01
CA TRP A 4 10.66 -8.42 12.87
C TRP A 4 9.60 -9.08 13.77
N ASN A 5 8.33 -8.78 13.52
CA ASN A 5 7.20 -9.45 14.13
C ASN A 5 6.59 -10.40 13.10
N LYS A 6 6.74 -11.70 13.32
CA LYS A 6 6.19 -12.72 12.42
C LYS A 6 4.67 -12.66 12.24
N TYR A 7 3.95 -12.04 13.17
CA TYR A 7 2.50 -11.90 13.13
C TYR A 7 2.04 -10.55 12.58
N SER A 8 2.95 -9.67 12.12
CA SER A 8 2.59 -8.34 11.61
C SER A 8 3.70 -7.75 10.72
N SER A 9 3.47 -7.46 9.44
CA SER A 9 2.35 -7.83 8.56
C SER A 9 2.32 -9.34 8.30
N TYR A 10 1.17 -10.00 8.48
CA TYR A 10 1.05 -11.44 8.30
C TYR A 10 0.33 -11.81 6.99
N PRO A 11 0.91 -12.67 6.13
CA PRO A 11 2.17 -13.42 6.30
C PRO A 11 3.41 -12.75 5.70
N GLU A 12 3.30 -11.51 5.21
CA GLU A 12 4.30 -10.91 4.33
C GLU A 12 5.66 -10.71 5.00
N GLU A 13 5.70 -10.41 6.30
CA GLU A 13 6.97 -10.29 7.03
C GLU A 13 7.71 -11.62 7.11
N MET A 14 7.01 -12.71 7.43
CA MET A 14 7.60 -14.04 7.44
C MET A 14 8.07 -14.45 6.05
N ASN A 15 7.25 -14.21 5.02
CA ASN A 15 7.61 -14.52 3.64
C ASN A 15 8.90 -13.80 3.22
N ARG A 16 9.07 -12.52 3.59
CA ARG A 16 10.32 -11.78 3.30
C ARG A 16 11.52 -12.32 4.08
N GLN A 17 11.35 -12.76 5.32
CA GLN A 17 12.44 -13.35 6.10
C GLN A 17 12.87 -14.69 5.53
N LEU A 18 11.93 -15.59 5.26
CA LEU A 18 12.19 -16.89 4.63
C LEU A 18 12.85 -16.72 3.26
N THR A 19 12.30 -15.86 2.40
CA THR A 19 12.88 -15.54 1.09
C THR A 19 14.29 -14.99 1.23
N GLY A 20 14.52 -14.12 2.23
CA GLY A 20 15.85 -13.55 2.49
C GLY A 20 16.90 -14.59 2.88
N VAL A 21 16.51 -15.69 3.52
CA VAL A 21 17.41 -16.80 3.88
C VAL A 21 17.82 -17.63 2.67
N ILE A 22 16.89 -17.90 1.75
CA ILE A 22 17.14 -18.75 0.57
C ILE A 22 17.75 -17.98 -0.62
N SER A 23 17.75 -16.65 -0.58
CA SER A 23 18.24 -15.82 -1.69
C SER A 23 19.77 -15.70 -1.68
N ASP A 24 20.42 -15.91 -2.82
CA ASP A 24 21.86 -15.70 -3.01
C ASP A 24 22.24 -14.23 -3.23
N LEU A 25 21.32 -13.44 -3.79
CA LEU A 25 21.48 -12.03 -4.10
C LEU A 25 20.29 -11.23 -3.56
N HIS A 26 20.56 -10.05 -3.01
CA HIS A 26 19.55 -9.18 -2.42
C HIS A 26 19.56 -7.81 -3.10
N PHE A 27 18.49 -7.49 -3.83
CA PHE A 27 18.28 -6.18 -4.44
C PHE A 27 17.46 -5.30 -3.48
N ALA A 28 18.17 -4.58 -2.60
CA ALA A 28 17.58 -3.73 -1.59
C ALA A 28 17.10 -2.40 -2.20
N PRO A 29 15.85 -1.97 -1.94
CA PRO A 29 15.34 -0.72 -2.53
C PRO A 29 15.90 0.55 -1.88
N THR A 30 16.48 0.46 -0.69
CA THR A 30 17.02 1.59 0.07
C THR A 30 18.22 1.15 0.91
N ALA A 31 19.03 2.12 1.36
CA ALA A 31 20.12 1.86 2.30
C ALA A 31 19.64 1.22 3.61
N GLN A 32 18.49 1.66 4.15
CA GLN A 32 17.91 1.04 5.34
C GLN A 32 17.52 -0.43 5.10
N ALA A 33 17.01 -0.78 3.92
CA ALA A 33 16.68 -2.16 3.60
C ALA A 33 17.93 -3.04 3.50
N ALA A 34 19.03 -2.51 2.95
CA ALA A 34 20.32 -3.18 2.94
C ALA A 34 20.86 -3.38 4.36
N GLU A 35 20.79 -2.36 5.21
CA GLU A 35 21.22 -2.44 6.60
C GLU A 35 20.45 -3.50 7.39
N ASN A 36 19.14 -3.61 7.19
CA ASN A 36 18.35 -4.65 7.84
C ASN A 36 18.84 -6.07 7.45
N LEU A 37 19.26 -6.28 6.19
CA LEU A 37 19.81 -7.57 5.75
C LEU A 37 21.18 -7.85 6.37
N LYS A 38 22.02 -6.82 6.54
CA LYS A 38 23.30 -6.94 7.25
C LYS A 38 23.10 -7.34 8.71
N GLN A 39 22.14 -6.73 9.38
CA GLN A 39 21.76 -7.09 10.76
C GLN A 39 21.22 -8.53 10.86
N GLU A 40 20.59 -9.04 9.80
CA GLU A 40 20.18 -10.45 9.65
C GLU A 40 21.34 -11.39 9.25
N GLY A 41 22.58 -10.90 9.21
CA GLY A 41 23.79 -11.67 8.92
C GLY A 41 24.05 -11.96 7.44
N LYS A 42 23.44 -11.23 6.51
CA LYS A 42 23.74 -11.36 5.07
C LYS A 42 25.07 -10.69 4.74
N ARG A 43 25.82 -11.29 3.82
CA ARG A 43 27.15 -10.80 3.41
C ARG A 43 27.01 -9.51 2.62
N ASP A 44 27.84 -8.52 2.90
CA ASP A 44 27.84 -7.25 2.16
C ASP A 44 28.00 -7.42 0.64
N THR A 45 28.78 -8.42 0.21
CA THR A 45 29.00 -8.73 -1.21
C THR A 45 27.78 -9.29 -1.94
N THR A 46 26.71 -9.69 -1.22
CA THR A 46 25.47 -10.20 -1.82
C THR A 46 24.36 -9.16 -1.84
N ILE A 47 24.57 -7.96 -1.28
CA ILE A 47 23.55 -6.92 -1.13
C ILE A 47 23.83 -5.77 -2.09
N TYR A 48 22.84 -5.44 -2.91
CA TYR A 48 22.91 -4.37 -3.91
C TYR A 48 21.79 -3.37 -3.64
N ILE A 49 22.13 -2.09 -3.51
CA ILE A 49 21.11 -1.03 -3.40
C ILE A 49 20.72 -0.60 -4.82
N THR A 50 19.53 -0.98 -5.26
CA THR A 50 19.06 -0.77 -6.65
C THR A 50 18.02 0.33 -6.78
N GLY A 51 17.42 0.78 -5.68
CA GLY A 51 16.15 1.50 -5.73
C GLY A 51 14.96 0.55 -5.91
N ASN A 52 13.75 1.11 -5.90
CA ASN A 52 12.51 0.35 -6.06
C ASN A 52 11.99 0.47 -7.50
N THR A 53 11.81 -0.67 -8.17
CA THR A 53 11.34 -0.76 -9.57
C THR A 53 9.93 -0.19 -9.77
N VAL A 54 9.15 0.05 -8.70
CA VAL A 54 7.89 0.81 -8.78
C VAL A 54 8.11 2.19 -9.41
N ILE A 55 9.24 2.85 -9.16
CA ILE A 55 9.53 4.15 -9.77
C ILE A 55 9.73 4.02 -11.29
N ASP A 56 10.32 2.92 -11.74
CA ASP A 56 10.52 2.65 -13.16
C ASP A 56 9.18 2.39 -13.86
N ALA A 57 8.29 1.63 -13.21
CA ALA A 57 6.92 1.43 -13.69
C ALA A 57 6.11 2.73 -13.73
N LEU A 58 6.30 3.65 -12.78
CA LEU A 58 5.61 4.95 -12.79
C LEU A 58 6.00 5.80 -14.02
N LYS A 59 7.24 5.72 -14.49
CA LYS A 59 7.69 6.45 -15.70
C LYS A 59 6.99 6.00 -16.98
N THR A 60 6.50 4.75 -17.03
CA THR A 60 5.83 4.18 -18.22
C THR A 60 4.31 4.19 -18.11
N THR A 61 3.77 4.28 -16.89
CA THR A 61 2.32 4.21 -16.64
C THR A 61 1.65 5.57 -16.49
N VAL A 62 2.37 6.59 -16.02
CA VAL A 62 1.84 7.95 -15.88
C VAL A 62 1.87 8.64 -17.24
N ARG A 63 0.71 9.10 -17.71
CA ARG A 63 0.56 9.83 -18.97
C ARG A 63 -0.10 11.17 -18.73
N HIS A 64 0.42 12.23 -19.36
CA HIS A 64 -0.11 13.59 -19.21
C HIS A 64 -1.50 13.77 -19.80
N ASP A 65 -1.86 12.98 -20.81
CA ASP A 65 -3.15 13.00 -21.49
C ASP A 65 -4.14 11.95 -20.93
N TYR A 66 -3.84 11.37 -19.76
CA TYR A 66 -4.71 10.39 -19.14
C TYR A 66 -6.08 10.99 -18.79
N LYS A 67 -7.14 10.33 -19.26
CA LYS A 67 -8.53 10.67 -18.94
C LYS A 67 -9.24 9.46 -18.36
N HIS A 68 -10.13 9.71 -17.40
CA HIS A 68 -10.95 8.68 -16.79
C HIS A 68 -12.28 9.30 -16.33
N PRO A 69 -13.43 8.65 -16.53
CA PRO A 69 -14.73 9.22 -16.18
C PRO A 69 -14.86 9.70 -14.73
N VAL A 70 -14.19 9.02 -13.79
CA VAL A 70 -14.15 9.44 -12.38
C VAL A 70 -13.39 10.76 -12.18
N LEU A 71 -12.29 10.96 -12.90
CA LEU A 71 -11.52 12.21 -12.81
C LEU A 71 -12.29 13.38 -13.43
N GLU A 72 -12.99 13.12 -14.54
CA GLU A 72 -13.83 14.12 -15.21
C GLU A 72 -15.05 14.49 -14.35
N ARG A 73 -15.73 13.49 -13.77
CA ARG A 73 -16.89 13.68 -12.89
C ARG A 73 -16.60 14.56 -11.68
N PHE A 74 -15.38 14.48 -11.14
CA PHE A 74 -14.97 15.22 -9.95
C PHE A 74 -13.93 16.30 -10.26
N ALA A 75 -13.87 16.77 -11.51
CA ALA A 75 -13.01 17.88 -11.90
C ALA A 75 -13.31 19.12 -11.03
N GLY A 76 -12.25 19.78 -10.55
CA GLY A 76 -12.36 20.95 -9.67
C GLY A 76 -12.41 20.62 -8.17
N LYS A 77 -12.65 19.36 -7.78
CA LYS A 77 -12.57 18.91 -6.38
C LYS A 77 -11.18 18.36 -6.06
N LYS A 78 -10.80 18.41 -4.77
CA LYS A 78 -9.62 17.69 -4.25
C LYS A 78 -9.96 16.20 -4.17
N LEU A 79 -9.29 15.40 -4.99
CA LEU A 79 -9.50 13.96 -5.03
C LEU A 79 -8.65 13.25 -3.97
N ILE A 80 -9.29 12.41 -3.16
CA ILE A 80 -8.63 11.54 -2.18
C ILE A 80 -8.77 10.10 -2.67
N LEU A 81 -7.65 9.48 -3.05
CA LEU A 81 -7.61 8.06 -3.40
C LEU A 81 -7.35 7.24 -2.13
N VAL A 82 -8.26 6.32 -1.82
CA VAL A 82 -8.14 5.39 -0.69
C VAL A 82 -7.92 3.98 -1.23
N THR A 83 -7.07 3.20 -0.57
CA THR A 83 -6.97 1.75 -0.78
C THR A 83 -6.78 1.07 0.57
N ALA A 84 -7.59 0.06 0.88
CA ALA A 84 -7.54 -0.65 2.15
C ALA A 84 -7.85 -2.13 1.93
N HIS A 85 -6.84 -2.97 2.11
CA HIS A 85 -6.95 -4.42 1.86
C HIS A 85 -6.12 -5.24 2.85
N ARG A 86 -5.50 -4.58 3.82
CA ARG A 86 -4.70 -5.22 4.86
C ARG A 86 -5.58 -6.11 5.73
N ARG A 87 -5.18 -7.38 5.89
CA ARG A 87 -5.95 -8.40 6.61
C ARG A 87 -6.18 -8.02 8.07
N GLU A 88 -5.17 -7.44 8.71
CA GLU A 88 -5.21 -6.95 10.09
C GLU A 88 -6.18 -5.78 10.30
N ASN A 89 -6.61 -5.12 9.23
CA ASN A 89 -7.58 -4.03 9.33
C ASN A 89 -9.02 -4.52 9.16
N LEU A 90 -9.25 -5.78 8.78
CA LEU A 90 -10.60 -6.31 8.56
C LEU A 90 -11.48 -6.19 9.81
N GLY A 91 -12.78 -5.95 9.60
CA GLY A 91 -13.75 -5.74 10.66
C GLY A 91 -13.73 -4.32 11.22
N GLU A 92 -13.72 -4.21 12.55
CA GLU A 92 -13.92 -2.94 13.27
C GLU A 92 -12.94 -1.81 12.89
N PRO A 93 -11.61 -2.05 12.71
CA PRO A 93 -10.69 -0.99 12.31
C PRO A 93 -11.04 -0.38 10.95
N MET A 94 -11.39 -1.23 9.98
CA MET A 94 -11.82 -0.79 8.64
C MET A 94 -13.16 -0.07 8.68
N ALA A 95 -14.12 -0.54 9.48
CA ALA A 95 -15.38 0.17 9.70
C ALA A 95 -15.16 1.58 10.26
N ARG A 96 -14.34 1.73 11.30
CA ARG A 96 -13.99 3.05 11.87
C ARG A 96 -13.32 3.97 10.85
N MET A 97 -12.41 3.44 10.04
CA MET A 97 -11.74 4.20 8.98
C MET A 97 -12.74 4.73 7.94
N PHE A 98 -13.67 3.89 7.49
CA PHE A 98 -14.69 4.33 6.53
C PHE A 98 -15.71 5.30 7.14
N CYS A 99 -16.11 5.14 8.40
CA CYS A 99 -16.93 6.14 9.09
C CYS A 99 -16.22 7.51 9.16
N ALA A 100 -14.91 7.52 9.39
CA ALA A 100 -14.13 8.76 9.37
C ALA A 100 -14.06 9.37 7.96
N ILE A 101 -13.91 8.55 6.92
CA ILE A 101 -13.94 8.98 5.52
C ILE A 101 -15.30 9.57 5.17
N ARG A 102 -16.41 8.92 5.55
CA ARG A 102 -17.77 9.44 5.36
C ARG A 102 -17.93 10.82 5.98
N ARG A 103 -17.58 10.96 7.26
CA ARG A 103 -17.64 12.25 7.97
C ARG A 103 -16.80 13.34 7.31
N LEU A 104 -15.66 12.98 6.71
CA LEU A 104 -14.82 13.92 5.99
C LEU A 104 -15.50 14.40 4.70
N VAL A 105 -16.10 13.48 3.94
CA VAL A 105 -16.85 13.79 2.71
C VAL A 105 -18.04 14.67 3.04
N ASP A 106 -18.84 14.31 4.05
CA ASP A 106 -20.03 15.07 4.43
C ASP A 106 -19.67 16.49 4.88
N LYS A 107 -18.54 16.67 5.58
CA LYS A 107 -18.08 17.98 6.05
C LYS A 107 -17.55 18.88 4.93
N HIS A 108 -17.05 18.30 3.84
CA HIS A 108 -16.37 19.00 2.76
C HIS A 108 -16.97 18.65 1.40
N GLU A 109 -18.29 18.47 1.36
CA GLU A 109 -18.99 17.90 0.20
C GLU A 109 -18.76 18.69 -1.09
N ASP A 110 -18.58 20.01 -0.99
CA ASP A 110 -18.32 20.89 -2.13
C ASP A 110 -16.85 20.84 -2.61
N ASP A 111 -15.91 20.56 -1.71
CA ASP A 111 -14.47 20.73 -1.96
C ASP A 111 -13.74 19.43 -2.29
N ILE A 112 -14.23 18.28 -1.80
CA ILE A 112 -13.51 17.01 -1.90
C ILE A 112 -14.34 15.90 -2.54
N ALA A 113 -13.63 14.93 -3.13
CA ALA A 113 -14.20 13.67 -3.58
C ALA A 113 -13.29 12.52 -3.15
N VAL A 114 -13.88 11.41 -2.71
CA VAL A 114 -13.13 10.20 -2.34
C VAL A 114 -13.35 9.12 -3.39
N VAL A 115 -12.27 8.52 -3.87
CA VAL A 115 -12.29 7.37 -4.76
C VAL A 115 -11.72 6.18 -4.01
N TYR A 116 -12.52 5.13 -3.89
CA TYR A 116 -12.12 3.89 -3.23
C TYR A 116 -12.29 2.71 -4.20
N PRO A 117 -11.23 2.26 -4.90
CA PRO A 117 -11.25 1.04 -5.69
C PRO A 117 -11.35 -0.16 -4.74
N VAL A 118 -12.57 -0.65 -4.54
CA VAL A 118 -12.86 -1.71 -3.58
C VAL A 118 -12.14 -2.99 -3.97
N HIS A 119 -11.37 -3.57 -3.04
CA HIS A 119 -10.72 -4.85 -3.25
C HIS A 119 -11.77 -5.97 -3.40
N LEU A 120 -11.52 -6.96 -4.26
CA LEU A 120 -12.43 -8.09 -4.51
C LEU A 120 -12.59 -9.07 -3.33
N ASN A 121 -11.99 -8.79 -2.18
CA ASN A 121 -12.10 -9.68 -1.03
C ASN A 121 -13.50 -9.50 -0.42
N PRO A 122 -14.33 -10.56 -0.31
CA PRO A 122 -15.68 -10.45 0.23
C PRO A 122 -15.74 -9.79 1.60
N ALA A 123 -14.78 -10.06 2.48
CA ALA A 123 -14.73 -9.44 3.81
C ALA A 123 -14.50 -7.91 3.75
N VAL A 124 -13.83 -7.41 2.72
CA VAL A 124 -13.66 -5.96 2.49
C VAL A 124 -14.94 -5.36 1.91
N GLN A 125 -15.66 -6.11 1.07
CA GLN A 125 -16.94 -5.68 0.51
C GLN A 125 -18.04 -5.66 1.56
N GLU A 126 -18.11 -6.66 2.44
CA GLU A 126 -19.03 -6.70 3.59
C GLU A 126 -18.81 -5.52 4.53
N ALA A 127 -17.55 -5.18 4.82
CA ALA A 127 -17.24 -4.03 5.67
C ALA A 127 -17.86 -2.73 5.13
N LEU A 128 -17.92 -2.54 3.80
CA LEU A 128 -18.53 -1.37 3.15
C LEU A 128 -20.06 -1.33 3.24
N LEU A 129 -20.74 -2.47 3.29
CA LEU A 129 -22.21 -2.52 3.30
C LEU A 129 -22.81 -1.95 4.60
N HIS A 130 -22.01 -1.75 5.63
CA HIS A 130 -22.44 -1.31 6.95
C HIS A 130 -22.17 0.18 7.24
N ILE A 131 -21.94 1.01 6.20
CA ILE A 131 -21.45 2.41 6.27
C ILE A 131 -22.08 3.29 5.18
#